data_AF-A0A1M3CT46-F1
#
_entry.id   AF-A0A1M3CT46-F1
#
_cell.length_a   1.000
_cell.length_b   1.000
_cell.length_c   1.000
_cell.angle_alpha   90.00
_cell.angle_beta   90.00
_cell.angle_gamma   90.00
#
_symmetry.space_group_name_H-M   'P 1'
#
loop_
_entity.id
_entity.type
_entity.pdbx_description
1 polymer ?
#
loop_
_entity_poly.entity_id
_entity_poly.type
_entity_poly.pdbx_seq_one_letter_code
_entity_poly.pdbx_strand_id
1 'polypeptide(L)'
;MAMLGKKDPFPDSFLQQHLNPMFLEVLVNYWETLKAAEVSTEEQVQVQDALFNLIRFCFRHLFEPLYLQYSPHLKGDVFLLTVVHSDGIGDYITLLKCAQLLQHCHPTVNVHVIYTHKQDLPQLDLSLYGLNERNVHAYRLTDDPRSAVLENVLEQKKGYSWKDESEKLKEEKKKIQQEIRDLRQTHSYAAEALEEVLLSIDQSSQEADFFSAKQSEAEHLYQQIKKSLGLIHISLALNTFDNPDLASYSLYFSEAGNFQGIGNYLQRQWFSMGLDPFEEGIFIKKEPHPGQWFNDVLTKYLWGQVQPSPEVLENYLKNHALHLAYLPRCVEQRDLYIKLVCLNSVEDKHHIDIILPTCSPEQKFSFDHLWMKSQCISKVIEVEGVSSLHEKVLEETDVREGKTLRLIYILPISSTDFLKLMALSEDIVGCTGDGSLSDCLKLDKIPFYEIRPHKVQVVQSFKHVAKKMILPDVVQYFELLEQISNWPALSFAQSLSDLVSKESFKTQWHELLKFIRDYYCFEESFISHVNRHFFSSIIPALKEKEDRLAKDFFDGSLTAESAYNTLEQILKNHSSPDFLD
;
A
#
# COMPACT_ATOMS: atom_id res chain seq x y z
N MET A 1 -46.57 8.67 -15.75
CA MET A 1 -45.95 7.94 -16.89
C MET A 1 -45.10 8.89 -17.70
N ALA A 2 -43.79 8.99 -17.39
CA ALA A 2 -42.70 9.56 -18.21
C ALA A 2 -41.54 10.00 -17.28
N MET A 3 -40.71 9.07 -16.80
CA MET A 3 -39.42 9.44 -16.15
C MET A 3 -38.27 8.49 -16.49
N LEU A 4 -38.54 7.23 -16.85
CA LEU A 4 -37.50 6.32 -17.35
C LEU A 4 -37.18 6.54 -18.84
N GLY A 5 -37.39 7.74 -19.41
CA GLY A 5 -37.14 8.05 -20.82
C GLY A 5 -35.72 8.54 -21.14
N LYS A 6 -34.86 8.75 -20.13
CA LYS A 6 -33.50 9.26 -20.35
C LYS A 6 -32.66 8.26 -21.13
N LYS A 7 -31.98 8.70 -22.19
CA LYS A 7 -31.02 7.88 -22.92
C LYS A 7 -29.81 7.59 -22.04
N ASP A 8 -29.14 6.48 -22.30
CA ASP A 8 -27.83 6.21 -21.73
C ASP A 8 -26.86 7.34 -22.10
N PRO A 9 -26.25 8.03 -21.12
CA PRO A 9 -25.32 9.14 -21.37
C PRO A 9 -23.86 8.71 -21.54
N PHE A 10 -23.50 7.46 -21.22
CA PHE A 10 -22.11 6.99 -21.29
C PHE A 10 -21.54 6.83 -22.71
N PRO A 11 -22.34 6.75 -23.80
CA PRO A 11 -21.84 6.88 -25.17
C PRO A 11 -21.33 8.28 -25.57
N ASP A 12 -21.38 9.28 -24.68
CA ASP A 12 -20.80 10.60 -24.92
C ASP A 12 -19.30 10.48 -25.28
N SER A 13 -18.89 11.09 -26.40
CA SER A 13 -17.53 10.94 -26.92
C SER A 13 -16.46 11.55 -26.02
N PHE A 14 -16.79 12.60 -25.27
CA PHE A 14 -15.85 13.22 -24.35
C PHE A 14 -15.60 12.31 -23.15
N LEU A 15 -16.65 11.68 -22.61
CA LEU A 15 -16.51 10.67 -21.56
C LEU A 15 -15.65 9.48 -22.03
N GLN A 16 -15.90 8.96 -23.23
CA GLN A 16 -15.13 7.84 -23.81
C GLN A 16 -13.64 8.16 -24.03
N GLN A 17 -13.29 9.42 -24.23
CA GLN A 17 -11.90 9.85 -24.42
C GLN A 17 -11.13 10.03 -23.11
N HIS A 18 -11.82 10.37 -22.02
CA HIS A 18 -11.18 10.80 -20.76
C HIS A 18 -11.30 9.80 -19.62
N LEU A 19 -12.22 8.83 -19.72
CA LEU A 19 -12.46 7.87 -18.65
C LEU A 19 -11.95 6.48 -19.01
N ASN A 20 -11.65 5.69 -17.99
CA ASN A 20 -11.27 4.29 -18.13
C ASN A 20 -12.38 3.51 -18.87
N PRO A 21 -12.07 2.80 -19.97
CA PRO A 21 -13.09 2.07 -20.74
C PRO A 21 -13.76 0.95 -19.93
N MET A 22 -13.05 0.34 -18.97
CA MET A 22 -13.63 -0.66 -18.07
C MET A 22 -14.61 -0.03 -17.08
N PHE A 23 -14.27 1.16 -16.56
CA PHE A 23 -15.16 1.94 -15.70
C PHE A 23 -16.48 2.28 -16.41
N LEU A 24 -16.39 2.77 -17.66
CA LEU A 24 -17.54 3.11 -18.48
C LEU A 24 -18.44 1.90 -18.76
N GLU A 25 -17.86 0.74 -19.08
CA GLU A 25 -18.61 -0.50 -19.29
C GLU A 25 -19.41 -0.90 -18.05
N VAL A 26 -18.78 -0.83 -16.86
CA VAL A 26 -19.46 -1.14 -15.60
C VAL A 26 -20.61 -0.14 -15.35
N LEU A 27 -20.39 1.16 -15.59
CA LEU A 27 -21.45 2.18 -15.47
C LEU A 27 -22.63 1.93 -16.41
N VAL A 28 -22.37 1.57 -17.67
CA VAL A 28 -23.41 1.19 -18.65
C VAL A 28 -24.21 0.00 -18.13
N ASN A 29 -23.54 -1.05 -17.66
CA ASN A 29 -24.21 -2.24 -17.12
C ASN A 29 -25.12 -1.91 -15.93
N TYR A 30 -24.65 -1.07 -14.98
CA TYR A 30 -25.48 -0.61 -13.87
C TYR A 30 -26.67 0.23 -14.34
N TRP A 31 -26.44 1.12 -15.31
CA TRP A 31 -27.49 1.97 -15.86
C TRP A 31 -28.58 1.16 -16.54
N GLU A 32 -28.20 0.23 -17.41
CA GLU A 32 -29.14 -0.68 -18.09
C GLU A 32 -29.92 -1.53 -17.08
N THR A 33 -29.24 -2.07 -16.07
CA THR A 33 -29.86 -2.87 -15.00
C THR A 33 -30.89 -2.06 -14.22
N LEU A 34 -30.55 -0.84 -13.79
CA LEU A 34 -31.48 0.05 -13.08
C LEU A 34 -32.68 0.45 -13.94
N LYS A 35 -32.47 0.61 -15.25
CA LYS A 35 -33.52 0.97 -16.21
C LYS A 35 -34.47 -0.18 -16.52
N ALA A 36 -33.96 -1.41 -16.49
CA ALA A 36 -34.72 -2.63 -16.69
C ALA A 36 -35.45 -3.10 -15.42
N ALA A 37 -35.12 -2.55 -14.25
CA ALA A 37 -35.73 -2.95 -12.99
C ALA A 37 -37.24 -2.67 -12.95
N GLU A 38 -38.02 -3.73 -12.71
CA GLU A 38 -39.46 -3.63 -12.49
C GLU A 38 -39.73 -3.14 -11.06
N VAL A 39 -39.98 -1.84 -10.91
CA VAL A 39 -40.18 -1.20 -9.61
C VAL A 39 -41.56 -0.56 -9.49
N SER A 40 -42.06 -0.47 -8.25
CA SER A 40 -43.32 0.22 -7.95
C SER A 40 -43.24 1.72 -8.27
N THR A 41 -44.40 2.41 -8.27
CA THR A 41 -44.43 3.87 -8.52
C THR A 41 -43.66 4.65 -7.44
N GLU A 42 -43.63 4.16 -6.21
CA GLU A 42 -42.92 4.77 -5.08
C GLU A 42 -41.40 4.61 -5.20
N GLU A 43 -40.95 3.46 -5.73
CA GLU A 43 -39.53 3.15 -5.94
C GLU A 43 -38.93 3.81 -7.20
N GLN A 44 -39.76 4.33 -8.11
CA GLN A 44 -39.26 5.05 -9.30
C GLN A 44 -38.37 6.24 -8.95
N VAL A 45 -38.65 6.92 -7.84
CA VAL A 45 -37.81 8.04 -7.35
C VAL A 45 -36.44 7.53 -6.94
N GLN A 46 -36.37 6.40 -6.23
CA GLN A 46 -35.11 5.80 -5.79
C GLN A 46 -34.26 5.35 -6.99
N VAL A 47 -34.90 4.81 -8.04
CA VAL A 47 -34.20 4.46 -9.29
C VAL A 47 -33.66 5.71 -9.98
N GLN A 48 -34.40 6.81 -10.02
CA GLN A 48 -33.89 8.07 -10.58
C GLN A 48 -32.71 8.63 -9.78
N ASP A 49 -32.77 8.56 -8.46
CA ASP A 49 -31.68 8.98 -7.59
C ASP A 49 -30.44 8.11 -7.79
N ALA A 50 -30.62 6.79 -7.95
CA ALA A 50 -29.54 5.86 -8.26
C ALA A 50 -28.89 6.15 -9.62
N LEU A 51 -29.70 6.40 -10.66
CA LEU A 51 -29.20 6.79 -11.99
C LEU A 51 -28.42 8.11 -11.92
N PHE A 52 -28.92 9.10 -11.18
CA PHE A 52 -28.20 10.36 -11.00
C PHE A 52 -26.89 10.17 -10.22
N ASN A 53 -26.87 9.32 -9.20
CA ASN A 53 -25.65 9.00 -8.46
C ASN A 53 -24.58 8.34 -9.34
N LEU A 54 -24.95 7.53 -10.33
CA LEU A 54 -24.00 7.02 -11.34
C LEU A 54 -23.36 8.15 -12.15
N ILE A 55 -24.13 9.18 -12.52
CA ILE A 55 -23.61 10.36 -13.24
C ILE A 55 -22.70 11.20 -12.35
N ARG A 56 -23.09 11.44 -11.10
CA ARG A 56 -22.23 12.15 -10.14
C ARG A 56 -20.90 11.43 -9.93
N PHE A 57 -20.95 10.11 -9.83
CA PHE A 57 -19.76 9.27 -9.68
C PHE A 57 -18.87 9.34 -10.92
N CYS A 58 -19.46 9.22 -12.12
CA CYS A 58 -18.76 9.43 -13.40
C CYS A 58 -18.07 10.81 -13.48
N PHE A 59 -18.78 11.88 -13.11
CA PHE A 59 -18.23 13.24 -13.17
C PHE A 59 -17.11 13.47 -12.17
N ARG A 60 -17.10 12.77 -11.04
CA ARG A 60 -15.98 12.85 -10.09
C ARG A 60 -14.68 12.37 -10.73
N HIS A 61 -14.71 11.21 -11.38
CA HIS A 61 -13.55 10.68 -12.11
C HIS A 61 -13.21 11.53 -13.33
N LEU A 62 -14.21 12.09 -14.01
CA LEU A 62 -13.99 13.00 -15.14
C LEU A 62 -13.20 14.24 -14.71
N PHE A 63 -13.42 14.74 -13.49
CA PHE A 63 -12.80 15.94 -12.97
C PHE A 63 -11.45 15.72 -12.27
N GLU A 64 -11.08 14.48 -11.95
CA GLU A 64 -9.81 14.16 -11.28
C GLU A 64 -8.59 14.81 -11.97
N PRO A 65 -8.41 14.71 -13.30
CA PRO A 65 -7.27 15.34 -13.97
C PRO A 65 -7.17 16.86 -13.75
N LEU A 66 -8.31 17.54 -13.60
CA LEU A 66 -8.32 18.98 -13.31
C LEU A 66 -7.78 19.25 -11.90
N TYR A 67 -8.19 18.44 -10.92
CA TYR A 67 -7.69 18.57 -9.56
C TYR A 67 -6.20 18.19 -9.43
N LEU A 68 -5.68 17.33 -10.29
CA LEU A 68 -4.24 17.09 -10.37
C LEU A 68 -3.49 18.28 -10.99
N GLN A 69 -4.04 18.86 -12.06
CA GLN A 69 -3.43 19.96 -12.81
C GLN A 69 -3.41 21.27 -12.02
N TYR A 70 -4.49 21.55 -11.29
CA TYR A 70 -4.68 22.75 -10.52
C TYR A 70 -4.54 22.42 -9.03
N SER A 71 -3.47 22.84 -8.39
CA SER A 71 -3.26 22.65 -6.95
C SER A 71 -3.61 23.91 -6.16
N PRO A 72 -4.36 23.80 -5.04
CA PRO A 72 -4.62 24.94 -4.18
C PRO A 72 -3.35 25.31 -3.38
N HIS A 73 -3.09 26.61 -3.24
CA HIS A 73 -2.03 27.09 -2.37
C HIS A 73 -2.57 27.22 -0.94
N LEU A 74 -2.11 26.35 -0.03
CA LEU A 74 -2.58 26.34 1.36
C LEU A 74 -1.41 26.18 2.33
N LYS A 75 -1.63 26.66 3.55
CA LYS A 75 -0.74 26.45 4.69
C LYS A 75 -1.56 25.97 5.88
N GLY A 76 -1.09 24.91 6.51
CA GLY A 76 -1.75 24.30 7.67
C GLY A 76 -1.27 22.88 7.88
N ASP A 77 -1.90 22.21 8.84
CA ASP A 77 -1.59 20.83 9.17
C ASP A 77 -2.53 19.87 8.44
N VAL A 78 -2.01 18.74 7.97
CA VAL A 78 -2.80 17.61 7.45
C VAL A 78 -2.33 16.36 8.17
N PHE A 79 -3.27 15.54 8.61
CA PHE A 79 -2.99 14.32 9.36
C PHE A 79 -3.32 13.10 8.50
N LEU A 80 -2.33 12.23 8.28
CA LEU A 80 -2.54 10.92 7.71
C LEU A 80 -2.61 9.89 8.84
N LEU A 81 -3.56 8.96 8.77
CA LEU A 81 -3.72 7.94 9.80
C LEU A 81 -4.01 6.53 9.28
N THR A 82 -3.51 5.53 10.00
CA THR A 82 -3.73 4.10 9.72
C THR A 82 -3.67 3.24 10.99
N VAL A 83 -4.15 2.00 10.89
CA VAL A 83 -3.95 0.91 11.86
C VAL A 83 -3.08 -0.16 11.22
N VAL A 84 -1.94 -0.41 11.85
CA VAL A 84 -0.94 -1.36 11.37
C VAL A 84 -1.20 -2.75 12.00
N HIS A 85 -1.78 -3.66 11.20
CA HIS A 85 -2.11 -5.02 11.63
C HIS A 85 -0.91 -6.01 11.58
N SER A 86 -1.15 -7.30 11.81
CA SER A 86 -0.12 -8.33 12.06
C SER A 86 0.85 -8.61 10.91
N ASP A 87 0.59 -8.17 9.68
CA ASP A 87 1.59 -8.14 8.59
C ASP A 87 1.91 -6.71 8.09
N GLY A 88 1.52 -5.69 8.87
CA GLY A 88 1.32 -4.29 8.49
C GLY A 88 2.55 -3.46 8.12
N ILE A 89 3.66 -4.09 7.73
CA ILE A 89 4.73 -3.35 7.03
C ILE A 89 4.15 -2.69 5.76
N GLY A 90 3.22 -3.35 5.06
CA GLY A 90 2.52 -2.79 3.90
C GLY A 90 1.78 -1.50 4.23
N ASP A 91 0.85 -1.54 5.19
CA ASP A 91 0.06 -0.38 5.64
C ASP A 91 0.95 0.80 6.06
N TYR A 92 1.98 0.51 6.85
CA TYR A 92 2.92 1.52 7.31
C TYR A 92 3.70 2.16 6.15
N ILE A 93 4.17 1.37 5.17
CA ILE A 93 4.86 1.90 3.99
C ILE A 93 3.91 2.71 3.11
N THR A 94 2.68 2.25 2.91
CA THR A 94 1.66 2.96 2.13
C THR A 94 1.37 4.34 2.75
N LEU A 95 1.20 4.41 4.06
CA LEU A 95 1.03 5.64 4.82
C LEU A 95 2.19 6.63 4.57
N LEU A 96 3.43 6.14 4.65
CA LEU A 96 4.63 6.96 4.44
C LEU A 96 4.78 7.42 2.98
N LYS A 97 4.45 6.58 1.99
CA LYS A 97 4.42 6.97 0.56
C LYS A 97 3.40 8.07 0.31
N CYS A 98 2.18 7.96 0.88
CA CYS A 98 1.17 9.01 0.79
C CYS A 98 1.64 10.33 1.45
N ALA A 99 2.31 10.25 2.60
CA ALA A 99 2.84 11.42 3.29
C ALA A 99 3.90 12.15 2.44
N GLN A 100 4.85 11.38 1.88
CA GLN A 100 5.89 11.91 0.99
C GLN A 100 5.29 12.57 -0.25
N LEU A 101 4.33 11.91 -0.90
CA LEU A 101 3.65 12.42 -2.08
C LEU A 101 2.91 13.73 -1.78
N LEU A 102 2.17 13.79 -0.66
CA LEU A 102 1.47 15.00 -0.24
C LEU A 102 2.45 16.14 0.05
N GLN A 103 3.54 15.87 0.77
CA GLN A 103 4.56 16.87 1.10
C GLN A 103 5.27 17.40 -0.14
N HIS A 104 5.49 16.55 -1.15
CA HIS A 104 6.09 16.92 -2.43
C HIS A 104 5.17 17.83 -3.25
N CYS A 105 3.88 17.48 -3.33
CA CYS A 105 2.89 18.27 -4.06
C CYS A 105 2.49 19.56 -3.34
N HIS A 106 2.57 19.58 -2.00
CA HIS A 106 2.20 20.72 -1.15
C HIS A 106 3.29 21.06 -0.12
N PRO A 107 4.40 21.70 -0.53
CA PRO A 107 5.54 21.98 0.36
C PRO A 107 5.21 22.91 1.55
N THR A 108 4.13 23.69 1.45
CA THR A 108 3.67 24.63 2.49
C THR A 108 2.72 24.00 3.51
N VAL A 109 2.24 22.78 3.24
CA VAL A 109 1.46 21.99 4.17
C VAL A 109 2.41 21.22 5.10
N ASN A 110 2.09 21.20 6.39
CA ASN A 110 2.79 20.41 7.38
C ASN A 110 2.10 19.04 7.50
N VAL A 111 2.77 18.00 7.01
CA VAL A 111 2.22 16.64 7.00
C VAL A 111 2.58 15.92 8.30
N HIS A 112 1.56 15.43 8.99
CA HIS A 112 1.67 14.58 10.18
C HIS A 112 1.22 13.16 9.87
N VAL A 113 1.85 12.19 10.50
CA VAL A 113 1.54 10.78 10.37
C VAL A 113 1.20 10.22 11.74
N ILE A 114 0.04 9.57 11.84
CA ILE A 114 -0.45 8.94 13.06
C ILE A 114 -0.70 7.47 12.76
N TYR A 115 -0.23 6.56 13.62
CA TYR A 115 -0.55 5.15 13.44
C TYR A 115 -0.68 4.42 14.76
N THR A 116 -1.56 3.41 14.76
CA THR A 116 -1.62 2.42 15.85
C THR A 116 -1.03 1.09 15.39
N HIS A 117 -0.33 0.36 16.26
CA HIS A 117 0.34 -0.87 15.89
C HIS A 117 0.36 -1.90 17.02
N LYS A 118 0.22 -3.19 16.70
CA LYS A 118 0.30 -4.28 17.69
C LYS A 118 1.70 -4.89 17.84
N GLN A 119 2.47 -4.86 16.76
CA GLN A 119 3.81 -5.46 16.69
C GLN A 119 4.89 -4.40 16.52
N ASP A 120 6.13 -4.75 16.79
CA ASP A 120 7.26 -3.86 16.53
C ASP A 120 7.41 -3.63 15.02
N LEU A 121 7.52 -2.36 14.62
CA LEU A 121 7.65 -1.96 13.22
C LEU A 121 9.14 -1.81 12.86
N PRO A 122 9.51 -2.02 11.59
CA PRO A 122 10.88 -1.78 11.14
C PRO A 122 11.26 -0.31 11.35
N GLN A 123 12.50 -0.08 11.80
CA GLN A 123 13.05 1.27 11.83
C GLN A 123 13.30 1.73 10.39
N LEU A 124 12.62 2.80 9.98
CA LEU A 124 12.78 3.44 8.69
C LEU A 124 13.34 4.84 8.90
N ASP A 125 14.20 5.27 7.99
CA ASP A 125 14.65 6.66 7.95
C ASP A 125 13.49 7.54 7.44
N LEU A 126 12.79 8.19 8.38
CA LEU A 126 11.64 9.05 8.10
C LEU A 126 11.99 10.22 7.19
N SER A 127 13.26 10.65 7.16
CA SER A 127 13.70 11.76 6.30
C SER A 127 13.59 11.42 4.81
N LEU A 128 13.67 10.13 4.45
CA LEU A 128 13.45 9.66 3.08
C LEU A 128 12.01 9.89 2.60
N TYR A 129 11.07 9.98 3.53
CA TYR A 129 9.65 10.25 3.27
C TYR A 129 9.29 11.72 3.52
N GLY A 130 10.29 12.59 3.72
CA GLY A 130 10.07 14.01 4.02
C GLY A 130 9.51 14.28 5.41
N LEU A 131 9.59 13.29 6.31
CA LEU A 131 9.04 13.38 7.67
C LEU A 131 10.14 13.59 8.69
N ASN A 132 9.78 14.27 9.78
CA ASN A 132 10.62 14.42 10.97
C ASN A 132 9.93 13.75 12.17
N GLU A 133 10.69 13.42 13.21
CA GLU A 133 10.14 12.71 14.39
C GLU A 133 9.00 13.46 15.09
N ARG A 134 8.92 14.79 14.99
CA ARG A 134 7.86 15.59 15.62
C ARG A 134 6.53 15.47 14.91
N ASN A 135 6.54 15.05 13.65
CA ASN A 135 5.37 14.87 12.81
C ASN A 135 4.86 13.41 12.84
N VAL A 136 5.42 12.56 13.71
CA VAL A 136 5.05 11.14 13.80
C VAL A 136 4.49 10.81 15.18
N HIS A 137 3.26 10.29 15.20
CA HIS A 137 2.53 9.94 16.41
C HIS A 137 2.19 8.44 16.42
N ALA A 138 2.94 7.67 17.20
CA ALA A 138 2.80 6.23 17.29
C ALA A 138 2.10 5.79 18.59
N TYR A 139 1.11 4.90 18.46
CA TYR A 139 0.37 4.32 19.58
C TYR A 139 0.42 2.79 19.53
N ARG A 140 0.94 2.17 20.59
CA ARG A 140 1.01 0.71 20.67
C ARG A 140 -0.29 0.14 21.23
N LEU A 141 -0.89 -0.78 20.49
CA LEU A 141 -2.01 -1.60 20.91
C LEU A 141 -1.51 -2.90 21.53
N THR A 142 -2.15 -3.33 22.60
CA THR A 142 -1.95 -4.62 23.26
C THR A 142 -3.22 -5.45 23.14
N ASP A 143 -3.23 -6.66 23.70
CA ASP A 143 -4.45 -7.46 23.80
C ASP A 143 -5.48 -6.87 24.78
N ASP A 144 -5.06 -5.93 25.62
CA ASP A 144 -5.96 -5.15 26.47
C ASP A 144 -6.70 -4.09 25.65
N PRO A 145 -8.05 -4.13 25.57
CA PRO A 145 -8.83 -3.12 24.88
C PRO A 145 -8.62 -1.68 25.39
N ARG A 146 -8.16 -1.51 26.64
CA ARG A 146 -7.86 -0.20 27.24
C ARG A 146 -6.65 0.48 26.62
N SER A 147 -5.80 -0.27 25.89
CA SER A 147 -4.65 0.27 25.17
C SER A 147 -5.00 1.02 23.87
N ALA A 148 -6.25 0.91 23.39
CA ALA A 148 -6.78 1.64 22.24
C ALA A 148 -7.08 3.13 22.56
N VAL A 149 -6.07 3.81 23.12
CA VAL A 149 -6.19 5.16 23.67
C VAL A 149 -6.53 6.17 22.59
N LEU A 150 -5.81 6.14 21.46
CA LEU A 150 -6.04 7.07 20.36
C LEU A 150 -7.44 6.88 19.77
N GLU A 151 -7.84 5.63 19.52
CA GLU A 151 -9.13 5.26 18.96
C GLU A 151 -10.28 5.76 19.83
N ASN A 152 -10.21 5.49 21.13
CA ASN A 152 -11.24 5.92 22.06
C ASN A 152 -11.39 7.45 22.10
N VAL A 153 -10.28 8.19 22.02
CA VAL A 153 -10.30 9.67 21.98
C VAL A 153 -10.85 10.18 20.65
N LEU A 154 -10.33 9.69 19.52
CA LEU A 154 -10.76 10.13 18.19
C LEU A 154 -12.21 9.75 17.88
N GLU A 155 -12.73 8.67 18.44
CA GLU A 155 -14.12 8.22 18.25
C GLU A 155 -15.07 8.78 19.32
N GLN A 156 -14.58 9.60 20.26
CA GLN A 156 -15.33 10.11 21.42
C GLN A 156 -16.06 9.00 22.21
N LYS A 157 -15.49 7.79 22.25
CA LYS A 157 -16.06 6.70 23.05
C LYS A 157 -15.90 7.04 24.53
N LYS A 158 -16.92 6.75 25.34
CA LYS A 158 -16.82 6.82 26.81
C LYS A 158 -15.82 5.76 27.27
N GLY A 159 -14.55 6.16 27.33
CA GLY A 159 -13.43 5.30 27.64
C GLY A 159 -13.12 5.22 29.12
N TYR A 160 -12.23 4.29 29.42
CA TYR A 160 -11.56 4.17 30.72
C TYR A 160 -10.64 5.38 30.96
N SER A 161 -10.66 5.93 32.17
CA SER A 161 -9.78 7.05 32.55
C SER A 161 -8.50 6.51 33.17
N TRP A 162 -7.41 6.50 32.40
CA TRP A 162 -6.10 6.08 32.90
C TRP A 162 -5.55 7.03 33.96
N LYS A 163 -5.99 8.29 33.92
CA LYS A 163 -5.69 9.26 34.98
C LYS A 163 -6.31 8.85 36.31
N ASP A 164 -7.60 8.50 36.33
CA ASP A 164 -8.29 8.11 37.56
C ASP A 164 -7.74 6.78 38.09
N GLU A 165 -7.40 5.83 37.21
CA GLU A 165 -6.74 4.59 37.61
C GLU A 165 -5.35 4.85 38.21
N SER A 166 -4.54 5.70 37.59
CA SER A 166 -3.23 6.08 38.13
C SER A 166 -3.35 6.72 39.52
N GLU A 167 -4.31 7.62 39.72
CA GLU A 167 -4.58 8.24 41.03
C GLU A 167 -5.01 7.19 42.06
N LYS A 168 -5.92 6.27 41.69
CA LYS A 168 -6.38 5.17 42.55
C LYS A 168 -5.24 4.22 42.95
N LEU A 169 -4.40 3.80 42.00
CA LEU A 169 -3.24 2.93 42.27
C LEU A 169 -2.22 3.62 43.16
N LYS A 170 -2.01 4.94 43.02
CA LYS A 170 -1.16 5.74 43.92
C LYS A 170 -1.70 5.78 45.34
N GLU A 171 -3.02 5.85 45.52
CA GLU A 171 -3.65 5.77 46.85
C GLU A 171 -3.55 4.36 47.45
N GLU A 172 -3.83 3.32 46.66
CA GLU A 172 -3.72 1.92 47.08
C GLU A 172 -2.28 1.56 47.47
N LYS A 173 -1.30 2.00 46.68
CA LYS A 173 0.12 1.89 46.99
C LYS A 173 0.46 2.47 48.37
N LYS A 174 0.00 3.69 48.67
CA LYS A 174 0.24 4.33 49.97
C LYS A 174 -0.37 3.53 51.11
N LYS A 175 -1.57 2.98 50.91
CA LYS A 175 -2.26 2.15 51.90
C LYS A 175 -1.49 0.86 52.20
N ILE A 176 -1.12 0.10 51.16
CA ILE A 176 -0.35 -1.15 51.30
C ILE A 176 1.02 -0.89 51.92
N GLN A 177 1.71 0.18 51.53
CA GLN A 177 2.98 0.58 52.15
C GLN A 177 2.84 0.86 53.66
N GLN A 178 1.72 1.43 54.08
CA GLN A 178 1.44 1.65 55.50
C GLN A 178 1.13 0.33 56.23
N GLU A 179 0.31 -0.53 55.64
CA GLU A 179 -0.02 -1.84 56.23
C GLU A 179 1.22 -2.75 56.37
N ILE A 180 2.13 -2.75 55.40
CA ILE A 180 3.41 -3.47 55.49
C ILE A 180 4.22 -2.97 56.69
N ARG A 181 4.30 -1.65 56.90
CA ARG A 181 5.03 -1.06 58.04
C ARG A 181 4.44 -1.51 59.37
N ASP A 182 3.11 -1.54 59.47
CA ASP A 182 2.40 -1.91 60.69
C ASP A 182 2.54 -3.41 60.99
N LEU A 183 2.53 -4.27 59.96
CA LEU A 183 2.59 -5.73 60.10
C LEU A 183 4.01 -6.29 60.27
N ARG A 184 5.06 -5.55 59.85
CA ARG A 184 6.44 -6.06 59.77
C ARG A 184 6.98 -6.64 61.07
N GLN A 185 6.52 -6.13 62.21
CA GLN A 185 6.97 -6.56 63.54
C GLN A 185 6.08 -7.62 64.18
N THR A 186 4.84 -7.79 63.71
CA THR A 186 3.83 -8.65 64.36
C THR A 186 3.45 -9.87 63.52
N HIS A 187 3.54 -9.78 62.19
CA HIS A 187 3.12 -10.82 61.24
C HIS A 187 4.01 -10.77 59.99
N SER A 188 5.28 -11.19 60.11
CA SER A 188 6.30 -11.04 59.06
C SER A 188 5.91 -11.66 57.71
N TYR A 189 5.33 -12.87 57.71
CA TYR A 189 4.88 -13.53 56.48
C TYR A 189 3.75 -12.79 55.77
N ALA A 190 2.87 -12.10 56.52
CA ALA A 190 1.82 -11.27 55.92
C ALA A 190 2.42 -10.01 55.30
N ALA A 191 3.46 -9.42 55.92
CA ALA A 191 4.18 -8.30 55.34
C ALA A 191 4.92 -8.69 54.05
N GLU A 192 5.57 -9.85 54.00
CA GLU A 192 6.22 -10.38 52.79
C GLU A 192 5.21 -10.59 51.64
N ALA A 193 4.05 -11.18 51.92
CA ALA A 193 2.99 -11.35 50.91
C ALA A 193 2.48 -10.00 50.38
N LEU A 194 2.36 -8.99 51.25
CA LEU A 194 1.98 -7.64 50.83
C LEU A 194 3.08 -6.93 50.02
N GLU A 195 4.35 -7.26 50.22
CA GLU A 195 5.45 -6.75 49.38
C GLU A 195 5.35 -7.25 47.94
N GLU A 196 4.92 -8.50 47.71
CA GLU A 196 4.64 -9.03 46.36
C GLU A 196 3.45 -8.31 45.70
N VAL A 197 2.39 -8.02 46.47
CA VAL A 197 1.26 -7.22 46.01
C VAL A 197 1.71 -5.81 45.66
N LEU A 198 2.57 -5.19 46.48
CA LEU A 198 3.13 -3.86 46.22
C LEU A 198 3.94 -3.81 44.92
N LEU A 199 4.73 -4.86 44.62
CA LEU A 199 5.45 -4.96 43.34
C LEU A 199 4.49 -5.00 42.15
N SER A 200 3.37 -5.72 42.29
CA SER A 200 2.33 -5.79 41.25
C SER A 200 1.63 -4.44 41.07
N ILE A 201 1.28 -3.76 42.17
CA ILE A 201 0.72 -2.40 42.13
C ILE A 201 1.70 -1.42 41.49
N ASP A 202 3.00 -1.54 41.77
CA ASP A 202 4.02 -0.67 41.17
C ASP A 202 4.11 -0.85 39.66
N GLN A 203 4.03 -2.07 39.16
CA GLN A 203 3.98 -2.36 37.73
C GLN A 203 2.71 -1.76 37.09
N SER A 204 1.54 -2.02 37.67
CA SER A 204 0.27 -1.46 37.18
C SER A 204 0.23 0.07 37.26
N SER A 205 0.85 0.67 38.28
CA SER A 205 0.93 2.14 38.40
C SER A 205 1.81 2.75 37.32
N GLN A 206 2.93 2.11 36.97
CA GLN A 206 3.80 2.57 35.87
C GLN A 206 3.07 2.48 34.52
N GLU A 207 2.35 1.39 34.30
CA GLU A 207 1.52 1.20 33.11
C GLU A 207 0.40 2.25 33.02
N ALA A 208 -0.32 2.49 34.13
CA ALA A 208 -1.37 3.51 34.19
C ALA A 208 -0.81 4.93 33.97
N ASP A 209 0.35 5.26 34.53
CA ASP A 209 1.02 6.54 34.28
C ASP A 209 1.42 6.70 32.80
N PHE A 210 1.95 5.64 32.18
CA PHE A 210 2.29 5.63 30.76
C PHE A 210 1.06 5.87 29.87
N PHE A 211 -0.03 5.11 30.09
CA PHE A 211 -1.25 5.27 29.29
C PHE A 211 -1.99 6.58 29.59
N SER A 212 -1.90 7.12 30.81
CA SER A 212 -2.44 8.45 31.14
C SER A 212 -1.71 9.56 30.37
N ALA A 213 -0.38 9.47 30.24
CA ALA A 213 0.40 10.38 29.41
C ALA A 213 0.01 10.25 27.93
N LYS A 214 -0.14 9.02 27.42
CA LYS A 214 -0.60 8.76 26.05
C LYS A 214 -2.03 9.26 25.79
N GLN A 215 -2.91 9.17 26.78
CA GLN A 215 -4.27 9.73 26.69
C GLN A 215 -4.24 11.25 26.59
N SER A 216 -3.40 11.91 27.39
CA SER A 216 -3.22 13.36 27.31
C SER A 216 -2.62 13.81 25.97
N GLU A 217 -1.68 13.03 25.41
CA GLU A 217 -1.12 13.25 24.07
C GLU A 217 -2.21 13.12 22.99
N ALA A 218 -3.02 12.06 23.03
CA ALA A 218 -4.11 11.84 22.09
C ALA A 218 -5.18 12.94 22.18
N GLU A 219 -5.53 13.39 23.39
CA GLU A 219 -6.46 14.51 23.59
C GLU A 219 -5.93 15.82 23.01
N HIS A 220 -4.63 16.10 23.16
CA HIS A 220 -4.00 17.27 22.53
C HIS A 220 -4.01 17.16 21.01
N LEU A 221 -3.65 16.00 20.47
CA LEU A 221 -3.66 15.70 19.04
C LEU A 221 -5.06 15.85 18.45
N TYR A 222 -6.09 15.38 19.14
CA TYR A 222 -7.49 15.57 18.74
C TYR A 222 -7.85 17.06 18.58
N GLN A 223 -7.39 17.94 19.48
CA GLN A 223 -7.62 19.38 19.35
C GLN A 223 -6.86 20.01 18.17
N GLN A 224 -5.72 19.45 17.77
CA GLN A 224 -4.99 19.88 16.58
C GLN A 224 -5.69 19.42 15.31
N ILE A 225 -6.15 18.17 15.26
CA ILE A 225 -6.91 17.60 14.13
C ILE A 225 -8.16 18.43 13.84
N LYS A 226 -8.89 18.88 14.87
CA LYS A 226 -10.08 19.75 14.69
C LYS A 226 -9.81 21.08 13.99
N LYS A 227 -8.54 21.48 13.85
CA LYS A 227 -8.10 22.72 13.21
C LYS A 227 -7.28 22.46 11.93
N SER A 228 -7.18 21.20 11.51
CA SER A 228 -6.39 20.79 10.35
C SER A 228 -7.10 21.16 9.04
N LEU A 229 -6.36 21.07 7.94
CA LEU A 229 -6.90 21.20 6.58
C LEU A 229 -7.63 19.94 6.11
N GLY A 230 -7.38 18.80 6.76
CA GLY A 230 -7.93 17.50 6.40
C GLY A 230 -7.40 16.36 7.27
N LEU A 231 -8.15 15.26 7.26
CA LEU A 231 -7.82 14.02 7.93
C LEU A 231 -7.88 12.88 6.90
N ILE A 232 -6.73 12.27 6.58
CA ILE A 232 -6.60 11.32 5.48
C ILE A 232 -6.33 9.93 6.04
N HIS A 233 -7.33 9.07 5.98
CA HIS A 233 -7.29 7.68 6.41
C HIS A 233 -6.71 6.82 5.29
N ILE A 234 -5.67 6.03 5.60
CA ILE A 234 -4.95 5.19 4.65
C ILE A 234 -4.99 3.73 5.12
N SER A 235 -5.24 2.80 4.19
CA SER A 235 -5.38 1.36 4.43
C SER A 235 -6.44 1.04 5.50
N LEU A 236 -6.25 -0.05 6.26
CA LEU A 236 -7.07 -0.36 7.44
C LEU A 236 -6.91 0.77 8.46
N ALA A 237 -7.84 1.72 8.46
CA ALA A 237 -7.74 2.93 9.26
C ALA A 237 -8.75 2.96 10.42
N LEU A 238 -8.60 3.99 11.26
CA LEU A 238 -9.47 4.22 12.41
C LEU A 238 -10.88 4.60 11.97
N ASN A 239 -11.87 4.05 12.66
CA ASN A 239 -13.26 4.36 12.38
C ASN A 239 -13.64 5.72 12.99
N THR A 240 -13.18 6.81 12.39
CA THR A 240 -13.55 8.17 12.86
C THR A 240 -14.87 8.68 12.28
N PHE A 241 -15.58 7.90 11.46
CA PHE A 241 -16.84 8.35 10.85
C PHE A 241 -17.96 8.53 11.87
N ASP A 242 -17.88 7.85 13.01
CA ASP A 242 -18.83 8.02 14.11
C ASP A 242 -18.60 9.34 14.87
N ASN A 243 -17.47 10.03 14.63
CA ASN A 243 -17.20 11.33 15.20
C ASN A 243 -17.70 12.47 14.28
N PRO A 244 -18.77 13.18 14.64
CA PRO A 244 -19.33 14.24 13.81
C PRO A 244 -18.36 15.43 13.63
N ASP A 245 -17.44 15.63 14.58
CA ASP A 245 -16.43 16.68 14.52
C ASP A 245 -15.28 16.33 13.56
N LEU A 246 -15.11 15.07 13.15
CA LEU A 246 -14.03 14.61 12.26
C LEU A 246 -14.54 14.20 10.87
N ALA A 247 -15.78 13.70 10.80
CA ALA A 247 -16.34 13.07 9.60
C ALA A 247 -16.37 13.99 8.37
N SER A 248 -16.62 15.30 8.57
CA SER A 248 -16.79 16.25 7.46
C SER A 248 -15.50 16.58 6.69
N TYR A 249 -14.33 16.34 7.28
CA TYR A 249 -13.02 16.54 6.63
C TYR A 249 -12.20 15.26 6.48
N SER A 250 -12.83 14.10 6.67
CA SER A 250 -12.18 12.80 6.55
C SER A 250 -12.23 12.27 5.11
N LEU A 251 -11.08 11.87 4.58
CA LEU A 251 -10.90 11.17 3.31
C LEU A 251 -10.42 9.75 3.62
N TYR A 252 -11.03 8.72 3.04
CA TYR A 252 -10.66 7.32 3.33
C TYR A 252 -10.15 6.61 2.10
N PHE A 253 -8.95 6.03 2.15
CA PHE A 253 -8.37 5.20 1.10
C PHE A 253 -8.06 3.83 1.70
N SER A 254 -8.76 2.78 1.30
CA SER A 254 -8.56 1.43 1.84
C SER A 254 -8.23 0.42 0.75
N GLU A 255 -7.62 -0.72 1.11
CA GLU A 255 -7.43 -1.83 0.17
C GLU A 255 -8.77 -2.42 -0.33
N ALA A 256 -8.70 -3.10 -1.47
CA ALA A 256 -9.80 -3.75 -2.17
C ALA A 256 -10.68 -4.63 -1.28
N GLY A 257 -11.98 -4.71 -1.62
CA GLY A 257 -12.97 -5.55 -0.91
C GLY A 257 -13.79 -4.83 0.16
N ASN A 258 -13.50 -3.56 0.44
CA ASN A 258 -14.30 -2.68 1.31
C ASN A 258 -15.16 -1.67 0.53
N PHE A 259 -15.42 -1.88 -0.77
CA PHE A 259 -16.29 -1.00 -1.54
C PHE A 259 -17.72 -1.03 -0.97
N GLN A 260 -18.04 -0.09 -0.08
CA GLN A 260 -19.34 0.00 0.58
C GLN A 260 -20.42 0.63 -0.34
N GLY A 261 -20.25 0.52 -1.66
CA GLY A 261 -21.14 1.07 -2.68
C GLY A 261 -20.93 2.57 -2.96
N ILE A 262 -21.42 3.00 -4.13
CA ILE A 262 -21.36 4.38 -4.61
C ILE A 262 -21.92 5.39 -3.59
N GLY A 263 -22.91 4.99 -2.80
CA GLY A 263 -23.49 5.85 -1.75
C GLY A 263 -22.47 6.28 -0.69
N ASN A 264 -21.72 5.33 -0.15
CA ASN A 264 -20.66 5.63 0.83
C ASN A 264 -19.50 6.38 0.18
N TYR A 265 -19.16 6.06 -1.07
CA TYR A 265 -18.17 6.81 -1.84
C TYR A 265 -18.53 8.31 -1.98
N LEU A 266 -19.79 8.61 -2.32
CA LEU A 266 -20.27 9.98 -2.53
C LEU A 266 -20.52 10.74 -1.21
N GLN A 267 -20.94 10.03 -0.15
CA GLN A 267 -21.30 10.66 1.13
C GLN A 267 -20.14 10.77 2.10
N ARG A 268 -19.28 9.74 2.19
CA ARG A 268 -18.23 9.59 3.20
C ARG A 268 -16.82 9.80 2.67
N GLN A 269 -16.67 10.12 1.38
CA GLN A 269 -15.36 10.24 0.71
C GLN A 269 -14.47 9.01 0.92
N TRP A 270 -15.05 7.84 0.70
CA TRP A 270 -14.35 6.55 0.81
C TRP A 270 -13.97 6.05 -0.57
N PHE A 271 -12.69 5.77 -0.75
CA PHE A 271 -12.01 5.33 -1.95
C PHE A 271 -11.33 3.98 -1.72
N SER A 272 -11.27 3.15 -2.77
CA SER A 272 -10.65 1.82 -2.71
C SER A 272 -9.41 1.79 -3.60
N MET A 273 -8.34 1.16 -3.15
CA MET A 273 -7.10 0.96 -3.89
C MET A 273 -7.11 -0.42 -4.56
N GLY A 274 -6.70 -0.49 -5.82
CA GLY A 274 -6.63 -1.72 -6.59
C GLY A 274 -6.89 -1.51 -8.08
N LEU A 275 -7.33 -2.56 -8.76
CA LEU A 275 -7.49 -2.59 -10.24
C LEU A 275 -8.92 -2.93 -10.67
N ASP A 276 -9.89 -3.00 -9.75
CA ASP A 276 -11.31 -3.05 -10.10
C ASP A 276 -11.72 -1.74 -10.79
N PRO A 277 -12.66 -1.74 -11.75
CA PRO A 277 -13.08 -0.53 -12.44
C PRO A 277 -13.52 0.64 -11.54
N PHE A 278 -13.95 0.39 -10.30
CA PHE A 278 -14.30 1.43 -9.32
C PHE A 278 -13.21 1.77 -8.31
N GLU A 279 -11.99 1.27 -8.50
CA GLU A 279 -10.84 1.54 -7.65
C GLU A 279 -9.94 2.63 -8.20
N GLU A 280 -9.25 3.33 -7.30
CA GLU A 280 -8.39 4.48 -7.59
C GLU A 280 -7.01 4.10 -8.12
N GLY A 281 -6.72 2.80 -8.26
CA GLY A 281 -5.44 2.33 -8.79
C GLY A 281 -4.47 1.77 -7.75
N ILE A 282 -3.24 1.57 -8.20
CA ILE A 282 -2.09 1.11 -7.42
C ILE A 282 -0.91 2.09 -7.55
N PHE A 283 0.09 1.98 -6.67
CA PHE A 283 1.30 2.78 -6.80
C PHE A 283 2.11 2.34 -8.03
N ILE A 284 2.22 3.20 -9.05
CA ILE A 284 2.86 2.83 -10.32
C ILE A 284 3.77 3.91 -10.91
N LYS A 285 3.88 5.08 -10.28
CA LYS A 285 4.81 6.12 -10.72
C LYS A 285 6.26 5.75 -10.41
N LYS A 286 7.12 5.91 -11.42
CA LYS A 286 8.57 5.83 -11.28
C LYS A 286 9.07 7.03 -10.46
N GLU A 287 9.73 6.74 -9.36
CA GLU A 287 10.44 7.74 -8.59
C GLU A 287 11.94 7.68 -8.91
N PRO A 288 12.64 8.82 -9.02
CA PRO A 288 14.08 8.80 -9.09
C PRO A 288 14.64 8.25 -7.77
N HIS A 289 15.57 7.30 -7.85
CA HIS A 289 16.25 6.73 -6.68
C HIS A 289 17.71 7.17 -6.55
N PRO A 290 18.01 8.45 -6.27
CA PRO A 290 19.34 8.85 -5.83
C PRO A 290 19.44 8.71 -4.32
N GLY A 291 20.09 7.67 -3.84
CA GLY A 291 20.36 7.49 -2.41
C GLY A 291 21.66 6.75 -2.15
N GLN A 292 22.19 6.85 -0.94
CA GLN A 292 23.32 6.03 -0.49
C GLN A 292 22.86 4.59 -0.26
N TRP A 293 23.75 3.62 -0.49
CA TRP A 293 23.51 2.24 -0.06
C TRP A 293 23.67 2.13 1.46
N PHE A 294 22.83 1.36 2.13
CA PHE A 294 22.88 1.22 3.58
C PHE A 294 23.49 -0.12 4.03
N ASN A 295 23.47 -1.14 3.18
CA ASN A 295 24.09 -2.44 3.46
C ASN A 295 25.52 -2.52 2.91
N ASP A 296 26.48 -2.05 3.71
CA ASP A 296 27.92 -2.08 3.40
C ASP A 296 28.45 -3.48 3.12
N VAL A 297 27.92 -4.51 3.80
CA VAL A 297 28.41 -5.88 3.67
C VAL A 297 28.01 -6.46 2.31
N LEU A 298 26.73 -6.30 1.93
CA LEU A 298 26.22 -6.77 0.66
C LEU A 298 26.88 -6.06 -0.52
N THR A 299 27.03 -4.73 -0.43
CA THR A 299 27.65 -3.93 -1.49
C THR A 299 29.13 -4.24 -1.67
N LYS A 300 29.89 -4.45 -0.59
CA LYS A 300 31.28 -4.93 -0.68
C LYS A 300 31.37 -6.31 -1.33
N TYR A 301 30.44 -7.21 -1.00
CA TYR A 301 30.45 -8.58 -1.54
C TYR A 301 30.14 -8.60 -3.04
N LEU A 302 29.07 -7.91 -3.47
CA LEU A 302 28.69 -7.86 -4.88
C LEU A 302 29.66 -6.97 -5.68
N TRP A 303 29.95 -5.76 -5.21
CA TRP A 303 30.60 -4.73 -6.02
C TRP A 303 32.06 -4.43 -5.65
N GLY A 304 32.57 -5.00 -4.55
CA GLY A 304 33.89 -4.68 -4.00
C GLY A 304 33.96 -3.34 -3.25
N GLN A 305 32.87 -2.57 -3.17
CA GLN A 305 32.83 -1.25 -2.54
C GLN A 305 31.48 -0.93 -1.90
N VAL A 306 31.49 -0.08 -0.86
CA VAL A 306 30.30 0.29 -0.08
C VAL A 306 29.31 1.13 -0.88
N GLN A 307 29.82 2.13 -1.60
CA GLN A 307 29.03 3.05 -2.41
C GLN A 307 29.47 2.91 -3.86
N PRO A 308 28.91 1.95 -4.62
CA PRO A 308 29.35 1.71 -5.98
C PRO A 308 29.02 2.85 -6.93
N SER A 309 30.00 3.22 -7.77
CA SER A 309 29.76 4.11 -8.90
C SER A 309 28.93 3.39 -9.98
N PRO A 310 28.21 4.14 -10.86
CA PRO A 310 27.47 3.55 -11.97
C PRO A 310 28.34 2.64 -12.87
N GLU A 311 29.59 3.02 -13.11
CA GLU A 311 30.55 2.24 -13.91
C GLU A 311 30.87 0.88 -13.29
N VAL A 312 30.96 0.79 -11.95
CA VAL A 312 31.22 -0.49 -11.28
C VAL A 312 30.00 -1.39 -11.31
N LEU A 313 28.79 -0.82 -11.17
CA LEU A 313 27.55 -1.57 -11.35
C LEU A 313 27.44 -2.13 -12.78
N GLU A 314 27.69 -1.30 -13.79
CA GLU A 314 27.67 -1.74 -15.19
C GLU A 314 28.71 -2.83 -15.47
N ASN A 315 29.93 -2.68 -14.94
CA ASN A 315 30.98 -3.68 -15.12
C ASN A 315 30.69 -5.01 -14.42
N TYR A 316 29.98 -4.98 -13.30
CA TYR A 316 29.52 -6.20 -12.65
C TYR A 316 28.51 -6.95 -13.52
N LEU A 317 27.51 -6.23 -14.02
CA LEU A 317 26.41 -6.78 -14.83
C LEU A 317 26.87 -7.32 -16.19
N LYS A 318 28.08 -6.99 -16.64
CA LYS A 318 28.71 -7.62 -17.83
C LYS A 318 29.10 -9.09 -17.61
N ASN A 319 29.15 -9.56 -16.36
CA ASN A 319 29.59 -10.90 -16.01
C ASN A 319 28.59 -11.67 -15.14
N HIS A 320 27.59 -10.98 -14.58
CA HIS A 320 26.62 -11.54 -13.65
C HIS A 320 25.20 -11.10 -14.00
N ALA A 321 24.27 -12.06 -14.00
CA ALA A 321 22.84 -11.83 -14.00
C ALA A 321 22.37 -11.76 -12.53
N LEU A 322 21.92 -10.59 -12.11
CA LEU A 322 21.41 -10.37 -10.76
C LEU A 322 19.91 -10.62 -10.73
N HIS A 323 19.44 -11.39 -9.76
CA HIS A 323 18.03 -11.66 -9.54
C HIS A 323 17.65 -11.33 -8.09
N LEU A 324 16.48 -10.73 -7.89
CA LEU A 324 15.92 -10.43 -6.58
C LEU A 324 14.63 -11.20 -6.36
N ALA A 325 14.53 -11.92 -5.24
CA ALA A 325 13.29 -12.58 -4.84
C ALA A 325 13.03 -12.47 -3.34
N TYR A 326 12.01 -11.69 -2.97
CA TYR A 326 11.48 -11.66 -1.61
C TYR A 326 10.26 -12.59 -1.48
N LEU A 327 10.55 -13.88 -1.26
CA LEU A 327 9.56 -14.97 -1.12
C LEU A 327 9.76 -15.71 0.23
N PRO A 328 9.42 -15.07 1.37
CA PRO A 328 9.78 -15.60 2.69
C PRO A 328 8.79 -16.63 3.25
N ARG A 329 7.60 -16.82 2.65
CA ARG A 329 6.51 -17.61 3.27
C ARG A 329 6.31 -18.98 2.63
N CYS A 330 6.54 -19.12 1.33
CA CYS A 330 6.32 -20.36 0.59
C CYS A 330 7.63 -20.88 -0.02
N VAL A 331 8.18 -21.95 0.58
CA VAL A 331 9.46 -22.54 0.18
C VAL A 331 9.37 -23.13 -1.23
N GLU A 332 8.24 -23.73 -1.57
CA GLU A 332 7.96 -24.35 -2.87
C GLU A 332 7.95 -23.31 -3.98
N GLN A 333 7.34 -22.14 -3.75
CA GLN A 333 7.33 -21.04 -4.70
C GLN A 333 8.71 -20.38 -4.84
N ARG A 334 9.51 -20.35 -3.77
CA ARG A 334 10.90 -19.90 -3.84
C ARG A 334 11.76 -20.85 -4.67
N ASP A 335 11.63 -22.16 -4.49
CA ASP A 335 12.27 -23.17 -5.33
C ASP A 335 11.87 -22.99 -6.81
N LEU A 336 10.58 -22.84 -7.08
CA LEU A 336 10.05 -22.56 -8.41
C LEU A 336 10.72 -21.34 -9.06
N TYR A 337 10.86 -20.24 -8.32
CA TYR A 337 11.54 -19.05 -8.80
C TYR A 337 13.02 -19.33 -9.14
N ILE A 338 13.75 -20.03 -8.26
CA ILE A 338 15.17 -20.39 -8.52
C ILE A 338 15.29 -21.23 -9.80
N LYS A 339 14.40 -22.23 -9.98
CA LYS A 339 14.35 -23.05 -11.19
C LYS A 339 14.04 -22.24 -12.44
N LEU A 340 13.05 -21.34 -12.36
CA LEU A 340 12.68 -20.44 -13.46
C LEU A 340 13.87 -19.58 -13.91
N VAL A 341 14.59 -18.99 -12.95
CA VAL A 341 15.81 -18.20 -13.23
C VAL A 341 16.84 -19.06 -13.96
N CYS A 342 17.14 -20.25 -13.43
CA CYS A 342 18.12 -21.14 -14.05
C CYS A 342 17.74 -21.56 -15.49
N LEU A 343 16.46 -21.84 -15.74
CA LEU A 343 15.94 -22.20 -17.06
C LEU A 343 16.05 -21.04 -18.07
N ASN A 344 15.73 -19.81 -17.64
CA ASN A 344 15.85 -18.63 -18.49
C ASN A 344 17.31 -18.25 -18.79
N SER A 345 18.25 -18.70 -17.97
CA SER A 345 19.67 -18.38 -18.12
C SER A 345 20.46 -19.44 -18.89
N VAL A 346 19.86 -20.48 -19.49
CA VAL A 346 20.62 -21.59 -20.11
C VAL A 346 21.62 -21.12 -21.18
N GLU A 347 21.19 -20.26 -22.10
CA GLU A 347 22.03 -19.71 -23.18
C GLU A 347 22.91 -18.54 -22.73
N ASP A 348 22.59 -17.93 -21.59
CA ASP A 348 23.37 -16.86 -20.98
C ASP A 348 24.74 -17.40 -20.53
N LYS A 349 25.82 -16.62 -20.58
CA LYS A 349 27.13 -16.98 -20.05
C LYS A 349 27.43 -16.34 -18.69
N HIS A 350 26.59 -15.42 -18.24
CA HIS A 350 26.78 -14.76 -16.95
C HIS A 350 26.66 -15.74 -15.77
N HIS A 351 27.41 -15.48 -14.71
CA HIS A 351 27.13 -16.10 -13.41
C HIS A 351 25.77 -15.60 -12.89
N ILE A 352 25.08 -16.41 -12.09
CA ILE A 352 23.73 -16.10 -11.62
C ILE A 352 23.81 -15.80 -10.12
N ASP A 353 23.37 -14.62 -9.70
CA ASP A 353 23.25 -14.27 -8.28
C ASP A 353 21.78 -14.04 -7.93
N ILE A 354 21.25 -14.79 -6.96
CA ILE A 354 19.86 -14.65 -6.51
C ILE A 354 19.84 -14.17 -5.06
N ILE A 355 19.35 -12.95 -4.82
CA ILE A 355 19.16 -12.36 -3.49
C ILE A 355 17.84 -12.87 -2.90
N LEU A 356 17.91 -13.51 -1.72
CA LEU A 356 16.83 -14.26 -1.10
C LEU A 356 16.63 -13.91 0.39
N PRO A 357 15.45 -14.22 0.99
CA PRO A 357 15.21 -14.07 2.42
C PRO A 357 15.89 -15.17 3.22
N THR A 358 16.45 -14.81 4.37
CA THR A 358 17.04 -15.76 5.32
C THR A 358 16.05 -16.89 5.63
N CYS A 359 16.52 -18.13 5.58
CA CYS A 359 15.69 -19.32 5.77
C CYS A 359 16.32 -20.28 6.79
N SER A 360 15.48 -21.12 7.41
CA SER A 360 16.01 -22.18 8.27
C SER A 360 16.69 -23.27 7.43
N PRO A 361 17.64 -24.03 8.00
CA PRO A 361 18.37 -25.07 7.26
C PRO A 361 17.49 -26.09 6.53
N GLU A 362 16.31 -26.39 7.09
CA GLU A 362 15.33 -27.34 6.53
C GLU A 362 14.61 -26.81 5.28
N GLN A 363 14.63 -25.50 5.08
CA GLN A 363 14.00 -24.82 3.94
C GLN A 363 14.99 -24.55 2.79
N LYS A 364 16.23 -25.05 2.93
CA LYS A 364 17.28 -24.87 1.93
C LYS A 364 17.06 -25.79 0.74
N PHE A 365 17.44 -25.29 -0.42
CA PHE A 365 17.16 -25.96 -1.68
C PHE A 365 18.19 -27.04 -1.99
N SER A 366 17.73 -28.19 -2.48
CA SER A 366 18.60 -29.28 -2.95
C SER A 366 18.68 -29.27 -4.46
N PHE A 367 19.89 -29.39 -5.01
CA PHE A 367 20.10 -29.44 -6.45
C PHE A 367 20.37 -30.87 -6.91
N ASP A 368 19.74 -31.25 -8.03
CA ASP A 368 20.06 -32.48 -8.73
C ASP A 368 21.23 -32.23 -9.69
N HIS A 369 22.28 -33.04 -9.58
CA HIS A 369 23.53 -32.87 -10.33
C HIS A 369 23.34 -33.04 -11.85
N LEU A 370 22.42 -33.90 -12.31
CA LEU A 370 22.12 -34.05 -13.74
C LEU A 370 21.34 -32.85 -14.28
N TRP A 371 20.40 -32.33 -13.49
CA TRP A 371 19.66 -31.12 -13.83
C TRP A 371 20.59 -29.89 -13.89
N MET A 372 21.49 -29.72 -12.92
CA MET A 372 22.48 -28.62 -12.98
C MET A 372 23.32 -28.65 -14.26
N LYS A 373 23.78 -29.83 -14.66
CA LYS A 373 24.53 -30.01 -15.93
C LYS A 373 23.69 -29.61 -17.14
N SER A 374 22.39 -29.94 -17.17
CA SER A 374 21.52 -29.54 -18.28
C SER A 374 21.24 -28.04 -18.32
N GLN A 375 21.43 -27.32 -17.21
CA GLN A 375 21.33 -25.85 -17.14
C GLN A 375 22.68 -25.12 -17.29
N CYS A 376 23.76 -25.84 -17.62
CA CYS A 376 25.13 -25.30 -17.71
C CYS A 376 25.64 -24.66 -16.40
N ILE A 377 25.18 -25.15 -15.25
CA ILE A 377 25.64 -24.70 -13.92
C ILE A 377 26.75 -25.64 -13.45
N SER A 378 27.96 -25.10 -13.25
CA SER A 378 29.11 -25.86 -12.74
C SER A 378 29.09 -25.98 -11.22
N LYS A 379 28.64 -24.93 -10.53
CA LYS A 379 28.81 -24.77 -9.09
C LYS A 379 27.64 -23.99 -8.48
N VAL A 380 27.18 -24.44 -7.32
CA VAL A 380 26.20 -23.73 -6.48
C VAL A 380 26.88 -23.29 -5.19
N ILE A 381 26.77 -22.00 -4.88
CA ILE A 381 27.29 -21.38 -3.67
C ILE A 381 26.12 -20.81 -2.87
N GLU A 382 26.05 -21.17 -1.60
CA GLU A 382 25.20 -20.53 -0.62
C GLU A 382 25.98 -19.42 0.09
N VAL A 383 25.34 -18.27 0.28
CA VAL A 383 25.91 -17.11 0.95
C VAL A 383 24.96 -16.66 2.05
N GLU A 384 25.40 -16.68 3.31
CA GLU A 384 24.58 -16.29 4.49
C GLU A 384 25.16 -15.05 5.19
N GLY A 385 24.34 -14.20 5.85
CA GLY A 385 24.88 -13.03 6.57
C GLY A 385 24.06 -12.45 7.72
N VAL A 386 24.72 -12.34 8.90
CA VAL A 386 24.32 -11.48 10.03
C VAL A 386 25.46 -10.50 10.45
N SER A 387 26.67 -10.63 9.90
CA SER A 387 27.80 -9.68 10.16
C SER A 387 28.97 -9.76 9.18
N SER A 388 29.17 -10.91 8.51
CA SER A 388 30.06 -11.07 7.36
C SER A 388 29.47 -12.16 6.47
N LEU A 389 29.39 -11.91 5.16
CA LEU A 389 28.84 -12.88 4.21
C LEU A 389 29.79 -14.09 4.12
N HIS A 390 29.27 -15.30 4.37
CA HIS A 390 30.04 -16.54 4.32
C HIS A 390 29.61 -17.37 3.12
N GLU A 391 30.57 -17.78 2.28
CA GLU A 391 30.32 -18.68 1.17
C GLU A 391 30.44 -20.16 1.59
N LYS A 392 29.46 -20.96 1.18
CA LYS A 392 29.47 -22.42 1.32
C LYS A 392 29.14 -23.04 -0.03
N VAL A 393 30.02 -23.92 -0.53
CA VAL A 393 29.72 -24.70 -1.74
C VAL A 393 28.69 -25.76 -1.38
N LEU A 394 27.52 -25.72 -2.03
CA LEU A 394 26.47 -26.71 -1.82
C LEU A 394 26.66 -27.92 -2.73
N GLU A 395 26.96 -27.67 -4.00
CA GLU A 395 27.10 -28.69 -5.03
C GLU A 395 28.09 -28.21 -6.10
N GLU A 396 28.85 -29.14 -6.68
CA GLU A 396 29.81 -28.87 -7.75
C GLU A 396 29.80 -30.04 -8.73
N THR A 397 29.84 -29.73 -10.02
CA THR A 397 29.78 -30.71 -11.10
C THR A 397 31.13 -30.86 -11.79
N ASP A 398 31.34 -31.98 -12.49
CA ASP A 398 32.58 -32.22 -13.25
C ASP A 398 32.75 -31.31 -14.51
N VAL A 399 31.84 -30.36 -14.74
CA VAL A 399 31.88 -29.48 -15.92
C VAL A 399 32.88 -28.36 -15.69
N ARG A 400 34.00 -28.36 -16.43
CA ARG A 400 35.08 -27.36 -16.30
C ARG A 400 34.68 -25.94 -16.70
N GLU A 401 33.68 -25.77 -17.57
CA GLU A 401 33.26 -24.48 -18.15
C GLU A 401 31.75 -24.26 -17.97
N GLY A 402 31.29 -24.14 -16.73
CA GLY A 402 29.88 -23.82 -16.43
C GLY A 402 29.75 -22.60 -15.51
N LYS A 403 28.55 -22.03 -15.47
CA LYS A 403 28.21 -20.85 -14.66
C LYS A 403 28.17 -21.18 -13.18
N THR A 404 28.36 -20.17 -12.35
CA THR A 404 28.18 -20.29 -10.89
C THR A 404 26.83 -19.71 -10.52
N LEU A 405 26.02 -20.47 -9.79
CA LEU A 405 24.80 -19.99 -9.16
C LEU A 405 25.11 -19.65 -7.70
N ARG A 406 24.89 -18.40 -7.29
CA ARG A 406 25.01 -17.97 -5.90
C ARG A 406 23.63 -17.66 -5.32
N LEU A 407 23.28 -18.32 -4.22
CA LEU A 407 22.07 -18.08 -3.45
C LEU A 407 22.43 -17.23 -2.23
N ILE A 408 22.03 -15.96 -2.23
CA ILE A 408 22.48 -14.95 -1.26
C ILE A 408 21.34 -14.63 -0.29
N TYR A 409 21.38 -15.26 0.89
CA TYR A 409 20.36 -15.18 1.94
C TYR A 409 20.65 -14.01 2.89
N ILE A 410 20.12 -12.82 2.54
CA ILE A 410 20.40 -11.56 3.26
C ILE A 410 19.16 -10.70 3.53
N LEU A 411 18.00 -11.01 2.94
CA LEU A 411 16.78 -10.24 3.22
C LEU A 411 16.20 -10.63 4.60
N PRO A 412 15.65 -9.66 5.37
CA PRO A 412 15.31 -8.29 4.96
C PRO A 412 16.49 -7.30 4.96
N ILE A 413 16.41 -6.31 4.08
CA ILE A 413 17.33 -5.14 3.99
C ILE A 413 16.51 -3.84 3.97
N SER A 414 17.19 -2.69 3.96
CA SER A 414 16.51 -1.38 3.84
C SER A 414 15.67 -1.31 2.56
N SER A 415 14.52 -0.63 2.62
CA SER A 415 13.64 -0.44 1.45
C SER A 415 14.37 0.24 0.29
N THR A 416 15.25 1.20 0.60
CA THR A 416 16.10 1.89 -0.38
C THR A 416 17.04 0.93 -1.11
N ASP A 417 17.75 0.06 -0.39
CA ASP A 417 18.64 -0.92 -1.03
C ASP A 417 17.84 -1.97 -1.82
N PHE A 418 16.67 -2.37 -1.31
CA PHE A 418 15.78 -3.30 -1.99
C PHE A 418 15.33 -2.78 -3.36
N LEU A 419 14.88 -1.52 -3.44
CA LEU A 419 14.47 -0.89 -4.71
C LEU A 419 15.63 -0.78 -5.71
N LYS A 420 16.83 -0.45 -5.23
CA LYS A 420 18.03 -0.40 -6.09
C LYS A 420 18.40 -1.77 -6.64
N LEU A 421 18.38 -2.82 -5.80
CA LEU A 421 18.62 -4.18 -6.25
C LEU A 421 17.54 -4.63 -7.23
N MET A 422 16.28 -4.24 -7.03
CA MET A 422 15.20 -4.55 -7.96
C MET A 422 15.41 -3.87 -9.32
N ALA A 423 15.88 -2.62 -9.33
CA ALA A 423 16.19 -1.90 -10.56
C ALA A 423 17.36 -2.53 -11.33
N LEU A 424 18.37 -3.05 -10.61
CA LEU A 424 19.52 -3.76 -11.18
C LEU A 424 19.23 -5.23 -11.53
N SER A 425 18.15 -5.80 -10.99
CA SER A 425 17.74 -7.18 -11.24
C SER A 425 17.32 -7.37 -12.69
N GLU A 426 17.46 -8.59 -13.20
CA GLU A 426 16.85 -9.06 -14.44
C GLU A 426 15.31 -8.90 -14.42
N ASP A 427 14.68 -9.09 -15.58
CA ASP A 427 13.27 -8.78 -15.81
C ASP A 427 12.30 -9.43 -14.81
N ILE A 428 12.57 -10.65 -14.33
CA ILE A 428 11.66 -11.37 -13.42
C ILE A 428 12.10 -11.19 -11.97
N VAL A 429 11.21 -10.64 -11.14
CA VAL A 429 11.47 -10.34 -9.73
C VAL A 429 10.48 -11.09 -8.83
N GLY A 430 10.99 -11.81 -7.83
CA GLY A 430 10.16 -12.46 -6.82
C GLY A 430 9.62 -11.44 -5.81
N CYS A 431 8.31 -11.35 -5.66
CA CYS A 431 7.65 -10.41 -4.74
C CYS A 431 6.56 -11.09 -3.93
N THR A 432 6.22 -10.55 -2.76
CA THR A 432 5.20 -11.12 -1.87
C THR A 432 4.12 -10.10 -1.52
N GLY A 433 4.43 -8.90 -1.06
CA GLY A 433 3.43 -7.92 -0.67
C GLY A 433 2.99 -7.02 -1.82
N ASP A 434 1.82 -6.41 -1.70
CA ASP A 434 1.24 -5.52 -2.71
C ASP A 434 2.12 -4.29 -2.97
N GLY A 435 2.83 -3.81 -1.94
CA GLY A 435 3.88 -2.80 -2.08
C GLY A 435 5.05 -3.26 -2.96
N SER A 436 5.53 -4.50 -2.78
CA SER A 436 6.63 -5.04 -3.61
C SER A 436 6.20 -5.42 -5.02
N LEU A 437 4.93 -5.79 -5.21
CA LEU A 437 4.31 -5.93 -6.53
C LEU A 437 4.26 -4.58 -7.24
N SER A 438 3.75 -3.55 -6.57
CA SER A 438 3.71 -2.18 -7.08
C SER A 438 5.11 -1.69 -7.48
N ASP A 439 6.11 -1.87 -6.62
CA ASP A 439 7.49 -1.47 -6.89
C ASP A 439 8.12 -2.24 -8.08
N CYS A 440 7.77 -3.52 -8.25
CA CYS A 440 8.17 -4.33 -9.41
C CYS A 440 7.60 -3.74 -10.72
N LEU A 441 6.29 -3.44 -10.73
CA LEU A 441 5.60 -2.89 -11.89
C LEU A 441 6.07 -1.46 -12.23
N LYS A 442 6.41 -0.66 -11.22
CA LYS A 442 7.04 0.67 -11.41
C LYS A 442 8.30 0.57 -12.25
N LEU A 443 9.10 -0.47 -12.05
CA LEU A 443 10.38 -0.68 -12.73
C LEU A 443 10.25 -1.46 -14.05
N ASP A 444 9.03 -1.61 -14.60
CA ASP A 444 8.73 -2.41 -15.80
C ASP A 444 9.14 -3.89 -15.67
N LYS A 445 9.24 -4.41 -14.45
CA LYS A 445 9.62 -5.81 -14.19
C LYS A 445 8.39 -6.73 -14.23
N ILE A 446 8.64 -8.03 -14.35
CA ILE A 446 7.65 -9.11 -14.36
C ILE A 446 7.61 -9.73 -12.94
N PRO A 447 6.51 -9.58 -12.19
CA PRO A 447 6.43 -10.03 -10.81
C PRO A 447 6.12 -11.52 -10.71
N PHE A 448 7.09 -12.33 -10.29
CA PHE A 448 6.78 -13.65 -9.75
C PHE A 448 6.18 -13.47 -8.34
N TYR A 449 4.85 -13.40 -8.28
CA TYR A 449 4.11 -13.04 -7.07
C TYR A 449 3.84 -14.27 -6.17
N GLU A 450 4.17 -14.16 -4.88
CA GLU A 450 3.97 -15.22 -3.90
C GLU A 450 2.48 -15.41 -3.58
N ILE A 451 1.84 -16.39 -4.21
CA ILE A 451 0.39 -16.64 -4.10
C ILE A 451 0.06 -17.27 -2.75
N ARG A 452 -0.78 -16.58 -1.99
CA ARG A 452 -1.41 -17.04 -0.74
C ARG A 452 -2.93 -16.95 -0.89
N PRO A 453 -3.75 -17.66 -0.07
CA PRO A 453 -5.20 -17.68 -0.23
C PRO A 453 -5.86 -16.30 -0.35
N HIS A 454 -5.44 -15.33 0.46
CA HIS A 454 -5.98 -13.96 0.44
C HIS A 454 -5.45 -13.08 -0.69
N LYS A 455 -4.41 -13.52 -1.42
CA LYS A 455 -3.77 -12.77 -2.51
C LYS A 455 -4.26 -13.15 -3.91
N VAL A 456 -5.08 -14.20 -4.01
CA VAL A 456 -5.62 -14.67 -5.30
C VAL A 456 -6.42 -13.58 -5.99
N GLN A 457 -7.12 -12.75 -5.23
CA GLN A 457 -7.91 -11.63 -5.77
C GLN A 457 -7.04 -10.63 -6.53
N VAL A 458 -5.85 -10.30 -6.02
CA VAL A 458 -4.90 -9.42 -6.71
C VAL A 458 -4.60 -9.96 -8.11
N VAL A 459 -4.22 -11.24 -8.22
CA VAL A 459 -3.94 -11.89 -9.52
C VAL A 459 -5.15 -11.88 -10.44
N GLN A 460 -6.34 -12.12 -9.89
CA GLN A 460 -7.59 -12.11 -10.66
C GLN A 460 -7.89 -10.72 -11.24
N SER A 461 -7.62 -9.64 -10.50
CA SER A 461 -7.80 -8.27 -10.98
C SER A 461 -6.87 -7.98 -12.16
N PHE A 462 -5.57 -8.32 -12.07
CA PHE A 462 -4.66 -8.16 -13.21
C PHE A 462 -5.08 -8.99 -14.43
N LYS A 463 -5.50 -10.24 -14.21
CA LYS A 463 -6.01 -11.12 -15.27
C LYS A 463 -7.27 -10.55 -15.92
N HIS A 464 -8.15 -9.91 -15.16
CA HIS A 464 -9.35 -9.27 -15.68
C HIS A 464 -9.01 -8.10 -16.62
N VAL A 465 -8.08 -7.24 -16.22
CA VAL A 465 -7.56 -6.15 -17.08
C VAL A 465 -6.93 -6.73 -18.35
N ALA A 466 -6.07 -7.75 -18.23
CA ALA A 466 -5.44 -8.39 -19.37
C ALA A 466 -6.46 -9.02 -20.35
N LYS A 467 -7.54 -9.62 -19.83
CA LYS A 467 -8.65 -10.13 -20.67
C LYS A 467 -9.37 -9.03 -21.42
N LYS A 468 -9.64 -7.89 -20.77
CA LYS A 468 -10.28 -6.74 -21.41
C LYS A 468 -9.43 -6.20 -22.57
N MET A 469 -8.13 -6.13 -22.36
CA MET A 469 -7.16 -5.67 -23.34
C MET A 469 -6.85 -6.71 -24.43
N ILE A 470 -7.38 -7.94 -24.32
CA ILE A 470 -7.14 -9.04 -25.28
C ILE A 470 -5.63 -9.39 -25.34
N LEU A 471 -5.02 -9.62 -24.17
CA LEU A 471 -3.61 -9.96 -24.02
C LEU A 471 -3.43 -11.45 -23.66
N PRO A 472 -3.52 -12.39 -24.64
CA PRO A 472 -3.63 -13.82 -24.35
C PRO A 472 -2.41 -14.42 -23.64
N ASP A 473 -1.18 -13.99 -23.95
CA ASP A 473 0.02 -14.52 -23.28
C ASP A 473 0.08 -14.04 -21.82
N VAL A 474 -0.34 -12.80 -21.56
CA VAL A 474 -0.42 -12.24 -20.20
C VAL A 474 -1.55 -12.90 -19.40
N VAL A 475 -2.70 -13.18 -20.02
CA VAL A 475 -3.78 -13.97 -19.40
C VAL A 475 -3.27 -15.36 -19.03
N GLN A 476 -2.55 -16.03 -19.93
CA GLN A 476 -1.94 -17.34 -19.68
C GLN A 476 -0.95 -17.27 -18.50
N TYR A 477 -0.17 -16.18 -18.38
CA TYR A 477 0.76 -15.98 -17.28
C TYR A 477 0.06 -15.95 -15.92
N PHE A 478 -1.02 -15.17 -15.79
CA PHE A 478 -1.78 -15.13 -14.54
C PHE A 478 -2.54 -16.44 -14.27
N GLU A 479 -3.00 -17.15 -15.30
CA GLU A 479 -3.59 -18.49 -15.15
C GLU A 479 -2.59 -19.53 -14.65
N LEU A 480 -1.33 -19.44 -15.07
CA LEU A 480 -0.26 -20.25 -14.49
C LEU A 480 -0.07 -19.89 -13.01
N LEU A 481 0.12 -18.61 -12.67
CA LEU A 481 0.30 -18.20 -11.27
C LEU A 481 -0.84 -18.68 -10.34
N GLU A 482 -2.10 -18.64 -10.79
CA GLU A 482 -3.25 -19.17 -10.02
C GLU A 482 -3.15 -20.69 -9.74
N GLN A 483 -2.42 -21.44 -10.57
CA GLN A 483 -2.26 -22.89 -10.48
C GLN A 483 -0.95 -23.33 -9.79
N ILE A 484 -0.15 -22.38 -9.29
CA ILE A 484 1.21 -22.64 -8.79
C ILE A 484 1.27 -23.73 -7.72
N SER A 485 0.26 -23.82 -6.86
CA SER A 485 0.18 -24.84 -5.80
C SER A 485 -0.20 -26.24 -6.29
N ASN A 486 -0.68 -26.38 -7.53
CA ASN A 486 -1.25 -27.62 -8.07
C ASN A 486 -0.35 -28.31 -9.09
N TRP A 487 0.80 -27.73 -9.41
CA TRP A 487 1.69 -28.20 -10.48
C TRP A 487 3.04 -28.68 -9.95
N PRO A 488 3.64 -29.73 -10.55
CA PRO A 488 5.02 -30.10 -10.27
C PRO A 488 5.98 -28.96 -10.58
N ALA A 489 6.93 -28.73 -9.69
CA ALA A 489 7.78 -27.54 -9.73
C ALA A 489 8.50 -27.33 -11.08
N LEU A 490 9.14 -28.38 -11.60
CA LEU A 490 9.91 -28.28 -12.85
C LEU A 490 9.01 -27.98 -14.07
N SER A 491 7.87 -28.67 -14.19
CA SER A 491 6.94 -28.47 -15.31
C SER A 491 6.32 -27.07 -15.31
N PHE A 492 6.05 -26.54 -14.13
CA PHE A 492 5.60 -25.17 -13.94
C PHE A 492 6.65 -24.16 -14.38
N ALA A 493 7.87 -24.30 -13.85
CA ALA A 493 8.98 -23.40 -14.18
C ALA A 493 9.29 -23.41 -15.69
N GLN A 494 9.26 -24.58 -16.35
CA GLN A 494 9.41 -24.68 -17.80
C GLN A 494 8.30 -23.94 -18.55
N SER A 495 7.03 -24.18 -18.19
CA SER A 495 5.90 -23.56 -18.90
C SER A 495 5.89 -22.04 -18.74
N LEU A 496 6.29 -21.56 -17.55
CA LEU A 496 6.42 -20.13 -17.29
C LEU A 496 7.62 -19.54 -18.03
N SER A 497 8.77 -20.22 -18.05
CA SER A 497 9.97 -19.85 -18.81
C SER A 497 9.69 -19.71 -20.30
N ASP A 498 9.03 -20.71 -20.89
CA ASP A 498 8.67 -20.72 -22.31
C ASP A 498 7.74 -19.55 -22.66
N LEU A 499 6.84 -19.17 -21.75
CA LEU A 499 5.90 -18.07 -21.94
C LEU A 499 6.58 -16.70 -21.84
N VAL A 500 7.33 -16.45 -20.76
CA VAL A 500 7.96 -15.15 -20.50
C VAL A 500 9.10 -14.83 -21.47
N SER A 501 9.67 -15.86 -22.10
CA SER A 501 10.70 -15.72 -23.13
C SER A 501 10.15 -15.29 -24.50
N LYS A 502 8.83 -15.35 -24.71
CA LYS A 502 8.22 -14.91 -25.98
C LYS A 502 8.29 -13.39 -26.13
N GLU A 503 8.66 -12.92 -27.31
CA GLU A 503 8.60 -11.50 -27.66
C GLU A 503 7.16 -10.94 -27.59
N SER A 504 6.17 -11.78 -27.95
CA SER A 504 4.75 -11.44 -27.84
C SER A 504 4.32 -11.18 -26.40
N PHE A 505 4.84 -11.96 -25.45
CA PHE A 505 4.57 -11.75 -24.03
C PHE A 505 5.15 -10.42 -23.55
N LYS A 506 6.40 -10.10 -23.89
CA LYS A 506 7.03 -8.83 -23.50
C LYS A 506 6.28 -7.61 -24.02
N THR A 507 5.83 -7.68 -25.28
CA THR A 507 5.01 -6.62 -25.90
C THR A 507 3.68 -6.46 -25.16
N GLN A 508 2.95 -7.55 -24.94
CA GLN A 508 1.66 -7.53 -24.24
C GLN A 508 1.81 -7.08 -22.77
N TRP A 509 2.90 -7.47 -22.10
CA TRP A 509 3.20 -7.03 -20.74
C TRP A 509 3.38 -5.52 -20.68
N HIS A 510 4.14 -4.94 -21.62
CA HIS A 510 4.31 -3.50 -21.71
C HIS A 510 2.99 -2.77 -21.98
N GLU A 511 2.13 -3.33 -22.85
CA GLU A 511 0.79 -2.80 -23.10
C GLU A 511 -0.08 -2.80 -21.83
N LEU A 512 -0.08 -3.90 -21.07
CA LEU A 512 -0.78 -3.98 -19.78
C LEU A 512 -0.30 -2.88 -18.83
N LEU A 513 1.03 -2.75 -18.65
CA LEU A 513 1.59 -1.75 -17.73
C LEU A 513 1.27 -0.32 -18.16
N LYS A 514 1.27 -0.05 -19.47
CA LYS A 514 0.86 1.24 -20.00
C LYS A 514 -0.59 1.55 -19.63
N PHE A 515 -1.50 0.60 -19.86
CA PHE A 515 -2.91 0.79 -19.50
C PHE A 515 -3.13 1.01 -18.00
N ILE A 516 -2.42 0.26 -17.15
CA ILE A 516 -2.46 0.45 -15.70
C ILE A 516 -1.95 1.84 -15.31
N ARG A 517 -0.89 2.35 -15.95
CA ARG A 517 -0.39 3.71 -15.69
C ARG A 517 -1.36 4.79 -16.15
N ASP A 518 -2.03 4.58 -17.27
CA ASP A 518 -2.95 5.56 -17.86
C ASP A 518 -4.25 5.66 -17.06
N TYR A 519 -4.70 4.58 -16.39
CA TYR A 519 -6.03 4.53 -15.76
C TYR A 519 -6.10 4.07 -14.30
N TYR A 520 -5.01 3.56 -13.74
CA TYR A 520 -4.95 2.98 -12.39
C TYR A 520 -3.73 3.49 -11.60
N CYS A 521 -3.42 4.78 -11.73
CA CYS A 521 -2.34 5.44 -11.00
C CYS A 521 -2.85 6.04 -9.68
N PHE A 522 -2.67 5.29 -8.58
CA PHE A 522 -3.13 5.71 -7.27
C PHE A 522 -2.53 7.05 -6.83
N GLU A 523 -1.25 7.30 -7.17
CA GLU A 523 -0.60 8.56 -6.79
C GLU A 523 -1.34 9.79 -7.36
N GLU A 524 -1.87 9.68 -8.58
CA GLU A 524 -2.61 10.78 -9.22
C GLU A 524 -4.01 10.93 -8.64
N SER A 525 -4.75 9.83 -8.50
CA SER A 525 -6.08 9.85 -7.91
C SER A 525 -6.06 10.32 -6.46
N PHE A 526 -5.08 9.86 -5.67
CA PHE A 526 -4.88 10.31 -4.28
C PHE A 526 -4.73 11.83 -4.20
N ILE A 527 -3.80 12.41 -4.95
CA ILE A 527 -3.57 13.86 -4.95
C ILE A 527 -4.79 14.62 -5.50
N SER A 528 -5.46 14.08 -6.52
CA SER A 528 -6.68 14.70 -7.09
C SER A 528 -7.80 14.80 -6.05
N HIS A 529 -8.06 13.72 -5.31
CA HIS A 529 -9.09 13.71 -4.27
C HIS A 529 -8.73 14.61 -3.08
N VAL A 530 -7.45 14.66 -2.69
CA VAL A 530 -6.97 15.59 -1.67
C VAL A 530 -7.08 17.05 -2.13
N ASN A 531 -6.70 17.37 -3.37
CA ASN A 531 -6.82 18.71 -3.93
C ASN A 531 -8.29 19.13 -4.02
N ARG A 532 -9.19 18.25 -4.46
CA ARG A 532 -10.63 18.48 -4.45
C ARG A 532 -11.15 18.79 -3.04
N HIS A 533 -10.64 18.07 -2.03
CA HIS A 533 -10.96 18.34 -0.64
C HIS A 533 -10.54 19.74 -0.23
N PHE A 534 -9.28 20.11 -0.50
CA PHE A 534 -8.74 21.42 -0.21
C PHE A 534 -9.48 22.56 -0.93
N PHE A 535 -9.83 22.41 -2.21
CA PHE A 535 -10.66 23.40 -2.90
C PHE A 535 -12.05 23.52 -2.31
N SER A 536 -12.63 22.44 -1.78
CA SER A 536 -13.93 22.51 -1.10
C SER A 536 -13.86 23.38 0.16
N SER A 537 -12.70 23.43 0.82
CA SER A 537 -12.45 24.33 1.96
C SER A 537 -12.28 25.80 1.53
N ILE A 538 -11.72 26.05 0.34
CA ILE A 538 -11.54 27.40 -0.21
C ILE A 538 -12.84 27.91 -0.85
N ILE A 539 -13.58 27.02 -1.49
CA ILE A 539 -14.79 27.29 -2.27
C ILE A 539 -15.92 26.48 -1.63
N PRO A 540 -16.62 27.00 -0.60
CA PRO A 540 -17.64 26.24 0.14
C PRO A 540 -18.77 25.69 -0.75
N ALA A 541 -19.06 26.36 -1.87
CA ALA A 541 -20.08 25.95 -2.83
C ALA A 541 -19.55 25.00 -3.95
N LEU A 542 -18.31 24.53 -3.89
CA LEU A 542 -17.71 23.71 -4.96
C LEU A 542 -18.49 22.42 -5.19
N LYS A 543 -18.81 21.69 -4.12
CA LYS A 543 -19.61 20.46 -4.20
C LYS A 543 -20.98 20.70 -4.85
N GLU A 544 -21.66 21.78 -4.46
CA GLU A 544 -22.95 22.16 -5.07
C GLU A 544 -22.81 22.57 -6.54
N LYS A 545 -21.65 23.13 -6.94
CA LYS A 545 -21.37 23.44 -8.34
C LYS A 545 -21.13 22.17 -9.14
N GLU A 546 -20.29 21.25 -8.65
CA GLU A 546 -20.07 19.95 -9.29
C GLU A 546 -21.37 19.17 -9.46
N ASP A 547 -22.17 19.08 -8.39
CA ASP A 547 -23.47 18.39 -8.41
C ASP A 547 -24.43 19.04 -9.41
N ARG A 548 -24.42 20.37 -9.55
CA ARG A 548 -25.20 21.08 -10.58
C ARG A 548 -24.71 20.76 -11.99
N LEU A 549 -23.41 20.77 -12.24
CA LEU A 549 -22.84 20.43 -13.55
C LEU A 549 -23.23 18.99 -13.96
N ALA A 550 -23.13 18.04 -13.03
CA ALA A 550 -23.58 16.67 -13.24
C ALA A 550 -25.10 16.59 -13.48
N LYS A 551 -25.90 17.40 -12.76
CA LYS A 551 -27.36 17.43 -12.92
C LYS A 551 -27.78 18.00 -14.28
N ASP A 552 -27.13 19.08 -14.71
CA ASP A 552 -27.38 19.73 -16.00
C ASP A 552 -27.03 18.79 -17.15
N PHE A 553 -25.93 18.04 -17.04
CA PHE A 553 -25.62 16.96 -17.98
C PHE A 553 -26.67 15.84 -17.96
N PHE A 554 -27.06 15.37 -16.77
CA PHE A 554 -28.08 14.33 -16.62
C PHE A 554 -29.43 14.76 -17.21
N ASP A 555 -29.77 16.04 -17.17
CA ASP A 555 -31.00 16.60 -17.74
C ASP A 555 -30.87 16.97 -19.23
N GLY A 556 -29.66 16.90 -19.80
CA GLY A 556 -29.37 17.20 -21.21
C GLY A 556 -29.27 18.69 -21.52
N SER A 557 -29.13 19.56 -20.51
CA SER A 557 -28.92 21.00 -20.70
C SER A 557 -27.46 21.38 -20.91
N LEU A 558 -26.53 20.46 -20.64
CA LEU A 558 -25.08 20.67 -20.72
C LEU A 558 -24.37 19.43 -21.29
N THR A 559 -23.28 19.62 -22.04
CA THR A 559 -22.41 18.51 -22.47
C THR A 559 -21.33 18.20 -21.44
N ALA A 560 -20.77 16.98 -21.45
CA ALA A 560 -19.68 16.61 -20.54
C ALA A 560 -18.45 17.53 -20.70
N GLU A 561 -18.08 17.85 -21.94
CA GLU A 561 -17.00 18.81 -22.26
C GLU A 561 -17.28 20.20 -21.68
N SER A 562 -18.50 20.70 -21.81
CA SER A 562 -18.85 22.03 -21.28
C SER A 562 -18.80 22.05 -19.75
N ALA A 563 -19.21 20.97 -19.10
CA ALA A 563 -19.08 20.82 -17.66
C ALA A 563 -17.61 20.81 -17.21
N TYR A 564 -16.77 20.02 -17.89
CA TYR A 564 -15.33 19.95 -17.65
C TYR A 564 -14.67 21.32 -17.78
N ASN A 565 -14.89 22.02 -18.89
CA ASN A 565 -14.35 23.35 -19.13
C ASN A 565 -14.86 24.38 -18.11
N THR A 566 -16.10 24.25 -17.66
CA THR A 566 -16.65 25.15 -16.62
C THR A 566 -15.94 24.96 -15.28
N LEU A 567 -15.73 23.71 -14.85
CA LEU A 567 -14.98 23.44 -13.63
C LEU A 567 -13.52 23.87 -13.76
N GLU A 568 -12.88 23.61 -14.90
CA GLU A 568 -11.52 24.05 -15.16
C GLU A 568 -11.35 25.57 -14.91
N GLN A 569 -12.24 26.39 -15.48
CA GLN A 569 -12.18 27.84 -15.26
C GLN A 569 -12.38 28.22 -13.78
N ILE A 570 -13.26 27.51 -13.06
CA ILE A 570 -13.46 27.74 -11.63
C ILE A 570 -12.16 27.47 -10.86
N LEU A 571 -11.54 26.32 -11.08
CA LEU A 571 -10.32 25.93 -10.38
C LEU A 571 -9.17 26.87 -10.72
N LYS A 572 -8.94 27.13 -12.01
CA LYS A 572 -7.90 28.03 -12.49
C LYS A 572 -7.96 29.42 -11.83
N ASN A 573 -9.15 29.97 -11.64
CA ASN A 573 -9.34 31.27 -10.98
C ASN A 573 -8.96 31.27 -9.48
N HIS A 574 -8.93 30.11 -8.83
CA HIS A 574 -8.64 29.95 -7.39
C HIS A 574 -7.30 29.25 -7.13
N SER A 575 -6.53 28.93 -8.18
CA SER A 575 -5.17 28.35 -8.07
C SER A 575 -4.08 29.39 -8.23
N SER A 576 -4.40 30.67 -8.44
CA SER A 576 -3.40 31.74 -8.54
C SER A 576 -2.83 32.08 -7.15
N PRO A 577 -1.51 32.25 -7.00
CA PRO A 577 -0.89 32.72 -5.75
C PRO A 577 -1.48 34.03 -5.24
N ASP A 578 -1.98 34.88 -6.16
CA ASP A 578 -2.51 36.21 -5.87
C ASP A 578 -3.91 36.20 -5.21
N PHE A 579 -4.51 35.02 -4.97
CA PHE A 579 -5.86 34.91 -4.41
C PHE A 579 -5.89 34.82 -2.87
N LEU A 580 -4.72 34.83 -2.21
CA LEU A 580 -4.57 34.66 -0.76
C LEU A 580 -4.28 35.95 0.01
N ASP A 581 -4.39 37.12 -0.63
CA ASP A 581 -4.30 38.44 0.02
C ASP A 581 -5.67 39.02 0.42
#